data_AF-A0A2T5X6L2-F1
#
_entry.id   AF-A0A2T5X6L2-F1
#
_cell.length_a   1.000
_cell.length_b   1.000
_cell.length_c   1.000
_cell.angle_alpha   90.00
_cell.angle_beta   90.00
_cell.angle_gamma   90.00
#
_symmetry.space_group_name_H-M   'P 1'
#
loop_
_entity.id
_entity.type
_entity.pdbx_description
1 polymer ?
#
loop_
_entity_poly.entity_id
_entity_poly.type
_entity_poly.pdbx_seq_one_letter_code
_entity_poly.pdbx_strand_id
1 'polypeptide(L)'
;MGSMTVPQLSYLLRERGATPVRVADLYDLAELLLSAPSLARAADMLSRDDIEALAADQGTRTNLQAVGLCSDSGVAYPPLDSLLPSIPAEAEPVAPMDAANPTGHIIATVIAVRDLIELTARESVKTGVAGTLLRAERVALAERLTVDVSQASAVADLAARAGFVRAAHRALCATELGIAARNDVSALWSALVDVVVTHVPHSVREACARHGRLDDEFLDWQFPRADSAGAIAAASARQWFDALGLRDGGVTPLGRAFLAGDREPFMALARESFPQLGSQVYVLDDLSIIAPGPLASDTARALDRVATSEAHGLAPRYRLTTIALHHAFAHGDTADSVIGLLESMSLVPLSATVRSFITDAHRHGRFITVTADQAGVTVQCSTVELADSMMTDPRLEGITRRRAQDSAIIFEARQDRFESLLVDAGYHLVEPAPLPRIVTAPVPDTTDAESEQLLVAGLGAGHLERALIVAMKAKTRVQITVQMPAGETVMIVEPRSVANGRVRALDTAVDAERTVPLSAITNLNSVEG
;
A
#
# COMPACT_ATOMS: atom_id res chain seq x y z
N MET A 1 13.54 24.45 11.37
CA MET A 1 12.63 23.48 12.04
C MET A 1 11.64 24.15 13.00
N GLY A 2 12.05 24.98 13.96
CA GLY A 2 11.12 25.59 14.94
C GLY A 2 10.04 26.53 14.38
N SER A 3 10.16 26.94 13.10
CA SER A 3 9.19 27.74 12.36
C SER A 3 8.30 26.92 11.41
N MET A 4 8.50 25.61 11.32
CA MET A 4 7.76 24.74 10.41
C MET A 4 6.33 24.53 10.89
N THR A 5 5.40 24.41 9.95
CA THR A 5 4.03 23.97 10.23
C THR A 5 3.97 22.45 10.39
N VAL A 6 2.89 21.92 10.98
CA VAL A 6 2.66 20.47 11.08
C VAL A 6 2.78 19.79 9.71
N PRO A 7 2.12 20.26 8.63
CA PRO A 7 2.30 19.65 7.31
C PRO A 7 3.75 19.64 6.80
N GLN A 8 4.51 20.71 7.03
CA GLN A 8 5.91 20.79 6.61
C GLN A 8 6.78 19.80 7.38
N LEU A 9 6.58 19.66 8.69
CA LEU A 9 7.35 18.72 9.50
C LEU A 9 6.98 17.27 9.17
N SER A 10 5.68 16.97 8.99
CA SER A 10 5.24 15.64 8.59
C SER A 10 5.80 15.24 7.23
N TYR A 11 5.81 16.18 6.30
CA TYR A 11 6.42 16.00 5.00
C TYR A 11 7.91 15.63 5.13
N LEU A 12 8.67 16.38 5.92
CA LEU A 12 10.08 16.08 6.20
C LEU A 12 10.29 14.70 6.84
N LEU A 13 9.49 14.33 7.84
CA LEU A 13 9.61 13.05 8.54
C LEU A 13 9.38 11.86 7.59
N ARG A 14 8.35 11.95 6.72
CA ARG A 14 8.05 10.93 5.70
C ARG A 14 9.21 10.77 4.72
N GLU A 15 9.67 11.88 4.13
CA GLU A 15 10.73 11.86 3.11
C GLU A 15 12.08 11.39 3.66
N ARG A 16 12.35 11.64 4.95
CA ARG A 16 13.59 11.19 5.61
C ARG A 16 13.45 9.82 6.28
N GLY A 17 12.28 9.20 6.22
CA GLY A 17 12.00 7.91 6.88
C GLY A 17 12.27 7.95 8.39
N ALA A 18 12.11 9.12 9.01
CA ALA A 18 12.41 9.34 10.41
C ALA A 18 11.21 8.96 11.27
N THR A 19 11.33 7.89 12.05
CA THR A 19 10.30 7.48 13.01
C THR A 19 10.58 8.14 14.37
N PRO A 20 9.69 8.98 14.89
CA PRO A 20 9.94 9.78 16.09
C PRO A 20 9.80 9.00 17.41
N VAL A 21 9.66 7.66 17.36
CA VAL A 21 9.55 6.78 18.54
C VAL A 21 10.73 6.94 19.53
N ARG A 22 11.83 7.57 19.12
CA ARG A 22 13.01 7.87 19.96
C ARG A 22 13.41 9.35 20.00
N VAL A 23 12.55 10.25 19.54
CA VAL A 23 12.85 11.68 19.39
C VAL A 23 12.03 12.45 20.41
N ALA A 24 12.68 13.09 21.40
CA ALA A 24 11.97 13.81 22.46
C ALA A 24 11.63 15.26 22.08
N ASP A 25 12.44 15.86 21.22
CA ASP A 25 12.32 17.26 20.81
C ASP A 25 12.92 17.51 19.40
N LEU A 26 12.79 18.72 18.88
CA LEU A 26 13.32 19.10 17.56
C LEU A 26 14.84 19.08 17.49
N TYR A 27 15.56 19.18 18.62
CA TYR A 27 17.02 19.10 18.63
C TYR A 27 17.46 17.65 18.38
N ASP A 28 16.85 16.69 19.07
CA ASP A 28 17.08 15.26 18.84
C ASP A 28 16.72 14.85 17.40
N LEU A 29 15.65 15.44 16.85
CA LEU A 29 15.27 15.22 15.45
C LEU A 29 16.35 15.72 14.50
N ALA A 30 16.86 16.94 14.72
CA ALA A 30 17.92 17.50 13.91
C ALA A 30 19.19 16.64 13.96
N GLU A 31 19.60 16.17 15.14
CA GLU A 31 20.75 15.25 15.27
C GLU A 31 20.54 13.94 14.49
N LEU A 32 19.33 13.35 14.58
CA LEU A 32 18.98 12.15 13.82
C LEU A 32 19.07 12.39 12.31
N LEU A 33 18.46 13.48 11.83
CA LEU A 33 18.39 13.82 10.41
C LEU A 33 19.76 14.18 9.82
N LEU A 34 20.63 14.81 10.61
CA LEU A 34 21.99 15.19 10.22
C LEU A 34 23.05 14.10 10.47
N SER A 35 22.65 12.96 11.03
CA SER A 35 23.56 11.81 11.18
C SER A 35 24.05 11.30 9.82
N ALA A 36 25.32 10.85 9.75
CA ALA A 36 25.90 10.35 8.51
C ALA A 36 25.08 9.23 7.83
N PRO A 37 24.50 8.24 8.55
CA PRO A 37 23.63 7.23 7.93
C PRO A 37 22.34 7.82 7.35
N SER A 38 21.77 8.83 8.00
CA SER A 38 20.57 9.50 7.51
C SER A 38 20.84 10.32 6.26
N LEU A 39 21.94 11.08 6.25
CA LEU A 39 22.37 11.85 5.08
C LEU A 39 22.77 10.95 3.90
N ALA A 40 23.45 9.82 4.14
CA ALA A 40 23.78 8.85 3.10
C ALA A 40 22.54 8.24 2.43
N ARG A 41 21.50 7.90 3.21
CA ARG A 41 20.21 7.44 2.64
C ARG A 41 19.51 8.52 1.81
N ALA A 42 19.59 9.79 2.22
CA ALA A 42 19.06 10.89 1.42
C ALA A 42 19.86 11.09 0.13
N ALA A 43 21.18 11.05 0.21
CA ALA A 43 22.06 11.22 -0.94
C ALA A 43 21.77 10.17 -2.04
N ASP A 44 21.44 8.95 -1.64
CA ASP A 44 21.08 7.85 -2.56
C ASP A 44 19.68 8.01 -3.20
N MET A 45 18.87 8.96 -2.71
CA MET A 45 17.56 9.33 -3.28
C MET A 45 17.62 10.50 -4.26
N LEU A 46 18.75 11.20 -4.35
CA LEU A 46 18.86 12.44 -5.12
C LEU A 46 18.71 12.20 -6.63
N SER A 47 17.99 13.12 -7.28
CA SER A 47 17.93 13.20 -8.74
C SER A 47 19.21 13.85 -9.30
N ARG A 48 19.38 13.76 -10.62
CA ARG A 48 20.43 14.49 -11.35
C ARG A 48 20.38 15.98 -11.03
N ASP A 49 19.20 16.59 -11.12
CA ASP A 49 19.03 18.01 -10.84
C ASP A 49 19.45 18.39 -9.41
N ASP A 50 19.14 17.53 -8.44
CA ASP A 50 19.52 17.78 -7.04
C ASP A 50 21.04 17.77 -6.85
N ILE A 51 21.71 16.82 -7.49
CA ILE A 51 23.17 16.69 -7.40
C ILE A 51 23.85 17.85 -8.14
N GLU A 52 23.35 18.25 -9.31
CA GLU A 52 23.86 19.40 -10.05
C GLU A 52 23.66 20.70 -9.24
N ALA A 53 22.50 20.87 -8.60
CA ALA A 53 22.23 22.00 -7.72
C ALA A 53 23.15 22.03 -6.49
N LEU A 54 23.49 20.86 -5.94
CA LEU A 54 24.45 20.75 -4.82
C LEU A 54 25.89 21.03 -5.29
N ALA A 55 26.28 20.60 -6.49
CA ALA A 55 27.61 20.82 -7.04
C ALA A 55 27.87 22.27 -7.49
N ALA A 56 26.85 22.98 -7.96
CA ALA A 56 27.01 24.33 -8.51
C ALA A 56 27.23 25.43 -7.45
N ASP A 57 27.03 25.12 -6.15
CA ASP A 57 27.07 26.05 -5.00
C ASP A 57 26.34 27.39 -5.18
N GLN A 58 25.37 27.44 -6.10
CA GLN A 58 24.64 28.64 -6.49
C GLN A 58 23.17 28.29 -6.74
N GLY A 59 22.26 29.12 -6.22
CA GLY A 59 20.82 29.03 -6.47
C GLY A 59 19.99 28.68 -5.23
N THR A 60 18.70 29.01 -5.29
CA THR A 60 17.74 28.74 -4.21
C THR A 60 17.41 27.24 -4.17
N ARG A 61 17.94 26.52 -3.18
CA ARG A 61 17.75 25.07 -2.99
C ARG A 61 16.47 24.73 -2.20
N THR A 62 15.35 25.39 -2.52
CA THR A 62 14.10 25.29 -1.74
C THR A 62 13.57 23.85 -1.64
N ASN A 63 13.74 23.04 -2.68
CA ASN A 63 13.36 21.64 -2.67
C ASN A 63 14.22 20.83 -1.66
N LEU A 64 15.54 20.99 -1.70
CA LEU A 64 16.45 20.33 -0.75
C LEU A 64 16.31 20.84 0.70
N GLN A 65 15.87 22.07 0.88
CA GLN A 65 15.46 22.60 2.20
C GLN A 65 14.22 21.89 2.74
N ALA A 66 13.22 21.62 1.89
CA ALA A 66 11.99 20.94 2.30
C ALA A 66 12.24 19.53 2.86
N VAL A 67 13.31 18.87 2.42
CA VAL A 67 13.76 17.57 2.92
C VAL A 67 14.95 17.64 3.88
N GLY A 68 15.30 18.84 4.39
CA GLY A 68 16.30 19.01 5.45
C GLY A 68 17.72 18.63 5.04
N LEU A 69 18.07 18.81 3.77
CA LEU A 69 19.43 18.59 3.24
C LEU A 69 20.22 19.89 3.10
N CYS A 70 19.52 21.02 3.04
CA CYS A 70 20.10 22.35 3.06
C CYS A 70 19.52 23.17 4.21
N SER A 71 20.30 24.12 4.70
CA SER A 71 19.86 25.16 5.63
C SER A 71 18.97 26.19 4.94
N ASP A 72 18.36 27.08 5.72
CA ASP A 72 17.51 28.17 5.21
C ASP A 72 18.28 29.14 4.30
N SER A 73 19.61 29.25 4.45
CA SER A 73 20.50 30.00 3.55
C SER A 73 20.86 29.25 2.27
N GLY A 74 20.43 27.99 2.12
CA GLY A 74 20.70 27.15 0.96
C GLY A 74 22.01 26.37 1.04
N VAL A 75 22.73 26.46 2.16
CA VAL A 75 23.99 25.75 2.37
C VAL A 75 23.70 24.28 2.70
N ALA A 76 24.36 23.35 1.99
CA ALA A 76 24.24 21.92 2.21
C ALA A 76 24.81 21.52 3.59
N TYR A 77 24.14 20.59 4.29
CA TYR A 77 24.64 20.14 5.58
C TYR A 77 25.79 19.13 5.42
N PRO A 78 26.93 19.31 6.10
CA PRO A 78 28.02 18.34 6.03
C PRO A 78 27.63 17.01 6.69
N PRO A 79 28.11 15.85 6.17
CA PRO A 79 29.07 15.71 5.09
C PRO A 79 28.42 15.46 3.71
N LEU A 80 27.22 16.00 3.42
CA LEU A 80 26.45 15.70 2.21
C LEU A 80 27.25 15.84 0.91
N ASP A 81 28.06 16.89 0.77
CA ASP A 81 28.88 17.12 -0.43
C ASP A 81 29.86 15.96 -0.72
N SER A 82 30.39 15.33 0.33
CA SER A 82 31.29 14.17 0.19
C SER A 82 30.57 12.86 -0.16
N LEU A 83 29.23 12.85 -0.10
CA LEU A 83 28.37 11.71 -0.38
C LEU A 83 27.74 11.78 -1.79
N LEU A 84 27.94 12.88 -2.51
CA LEU A 84 27.36 13.08 -3.84
C LEU A 84 27.95 12.08 -4.84
N PRO A 85 27.10 11.32 -5.55
CA PRO A 85 27.59 10.42 -6.59
C PRO A 85 28.04 11.23 -7.81
N SER A 86 29.02 10.69 -8.54
CA SER A 86 29.34 11.21 -9.88
C SER A 86 28.23 10.84 -10.86
N ILE A 87 27.84 11.78 -11.72
CA ILE A 87 26.80 11.57 -12.73
C ILE A 87 27.40 11.62 -14.13
N PRO A 88 27.05 10.70 -15.04
CA PRO A 88 27.48 10.78 -16.43
C PRO A 88 26.93 12.03 -17.12
N ALA A 89 27.76 12.66 -17.96
CA ALA A 89 27.38 13.77 -18.81
C ALA A 89 26.62 13.25 -20.04
N GLU A 90 25.31 13.12 -19.90
CA GLU A 90 24.39 12.64 -20.94
C GLU A 90 23.35 13.72 -21.25
N ALA A 91 23.03 13.88 -22.52
CA ALA A 91 21.98 14.81 -22.94
C ALA A 91 20.60 14.31 -22.46
N GLU A 92 19.73 15.25 -22.10
CA GLU A 92 18.35 14.92 -21.76
C GLU A 92 17.66 14.25 -22.96
N PRO A 93 16.90 13.15 -22.74
CA PRO A 93 16.14 12.50 -23.80
C PRO A 93 15.04 13.41 -24.36
N VAL A 94 14.62 13.15 -25.59
CA VAL A 94 13.55 13.94 -26.24
C VAL A 94 12.22 13.71 -25.52
N ALA A 95 11.48 14.78 -25.24
CA ALA A 95 10.17 14.67 -24.61
C ALA A 95 9.15 14.02 -25.55
N PRO A 96 8.37 13.02 -25.08
CA PRO A 96 7.26 12.49 -25.84
C PRO A 96 6.14 13.52 -25.96
N MET A 97 5.24 13.30 -26.91
CA MET A 97 4.04 14.14 -27.07
C MET A 97 3.04 13.85 -25.96
N ASP A 98 2.31 14.88 -25.51
CA ASP A 98 1.24 14.73 -24.52
C ASP A 98 0.17 13.74 -25.00
N ALA A 99 -0.39 13.00 -24.05
CA ALA A 99 -1.37 11.96 -24.28
C ALA A 99 -2.75 12.36 -23.74
N ALA A 100 -3.80 11.68 -24.21
CA ALA A 100 -5.13 11.82 -23.62
C ALA A 100 -5.25 11.01 -22.33
N ASN A 101 -6.22 11.32 -21.46
CA ASN A 101 -6.49 10.50 -20.29
C ASN A 101 -6.97 9.09 -20.72
N PRO A 102 -6.31 8.00 -20.26
CA PRO A 102 -6.72 6.64 -20.59
C PRO A 102 -7.86 6.18 -19.66
N THR A 103 -9.04 6.83 -19.75
CA THR A 103 -10.15 6.63 -18.80
C THR A 103 -10.54 5.16 -18.59
N GLY A 104 -10.56 4.36 -19.66
CA GLY A 104 -10.84 2.92 -19.55
C GLY A 104 -9.82 2.15 -18.69
N HIS A 105 -8.54 2.49 -18.82
CA HIS A 105 -7.47 1.92 -18.00
C HIS A 105 -7.62 2.33 -16.53
N ILE A 106 -7.94 3.60 -16.27
CA ILE A 106 -8.14 4.12 -14.91
C ILE A 106 -9.28 3.37 -14.22
N ILE A 107 -10.43 3.23 -14.89
CA ILE A 107 -11.58 2.49 -14.34
C ILE A 107 -11.18 1.02 -14.10
N ALA A 108 -10.46 0.39 -15.04
CA ALA A 108 -10.00 -0.99 -14.88
C ALA A 108 -9.08 -1.15 -13.66
N THR A 109 -8.15 -0.21 -13.40
CA THR A 109 -7.30 -0.23 -12.20
C THR A 109 -8.12 -0.19 -10.91
N VAL A 110 -9.12 0.70 -10.81
CA VAL A 110 -9.90 0.82 -9.58
C VAL A 110 -10.82 -0.39 -9.37
N ILE A 111 -11.38 -0.95 -10.44
CA ILE A 111 -12.12 -2.22 -10.36
C ILE A 111 -11.18 -3.38 -9.98
N ALA A 112 -9.95 -3.41 -10.48
CA ALA A 112 -8.95 -4.41 -10.07
C ALA A 112 -8.59 -4.29 -8.58
N VAL A 113 -8.54 -3.08 -8.01
CA VAL A 113 -8.39 -2.88 -6.54
C VAL A 113 -9.59 -3.44 -5.79
N ARG A 114 -10.82 -3.15 -6.25
CA ARG A 114 -12.05 -3.72 -5.67
C ARG A 114 -12.02 -5.25 -5.71
N ASP A 115 -11.66 -5.82 -6.84
CA ASP A 115 -11.63 -7.27 -7.05
C ASP A 115 -10.52 -7.92 -6.20
N LEU A 116 -9.36 -7.28 -6.06
CA LEU A 116 -8.31 -7.71 -5.15
C LEU A 116 -8.79 -7.78 -3.69
N ILE A 117 -9.58 -6.82 -3.24
CA ILE A 117 -10.15 -6.82 -1.89
C ILE A 117 -11.08 -8.03 -1.70
N GLU A 118 -11.96 -8.32 -2.66
CA GLU A 118 -12.83 -9.50 -2.58
C GLU A 118 -12.02 -10.81 -2.62
N LEU A 119 -11.01 -10.86 -3.49
CA LEU A 119 -10.14 -12.00 -3.66
C LEU A 119 -9.42 -12.38 -2.36
N THR A 120 -8.77 -11.39 -1.76
CA THR A 120 -7.93 -11.55 -0.57
C THR A 120 -8.74 -11.71 0.72
N ALA A 121 -10.05 -11.46 0.66
CA ALA A 121 -10.96 -11.79 1.74
C ALA A 121 -11.27 -13.29 1.80
N ARG A 122 -11.17 -14.01 0.66
CA ARG A 122 -11.60 -15.42 0.53
C ARG A 122 -10.44 -16.37 0.32
N GLU A 123 -9.41 -15.89 -0.35
CA GLU A 123 -8.31 -16.71 -0.83
C GLU A 123 -6.96 -16.21 -0.34
N SER A 124 -6.03 -17.15 -0.24
CA SER A 124 -4.66 -16.86 0.19
C SER A 124 -3.79 -16.50 -1.00
N VAL A 125 -3.56 -15.20 -1.25
CA VAL A 125 -2.53 -14.74 -2.18
C VAL A 125 -1.19 -14.68 -1.45
N LYS A 126 -0.22 -15.51 -1.81
CA LYS A 126 1.00 -15.68 -0.98
C LYS A 126 1.97 -14.51 -1.11
N THR A 127 2.64 -14.19 0.00
CA THR A 127 3.66 -13.14 0.06
C THR A 127 5.00 -13.65 0.60
N GLY A 128 6.07 -12.93 0.25
CA GLY A 128 7.39 -13.08 0.83
C GLY A 128 7.44 -12.56 2.27
N VAL A 129 8.61 -12.69 2.91
CA VAL A 129 8.82 -12.23 4.29
C VAL A 129 8.62 -10.72 4.43
N ALA A 130 9.02 -9.96 3.40
CA ALA A 130 8.84 -8.51 3.34
C ALA A 130 7.41 -8.08 2.95
N GLY A 131 6.46 -9.02 2.83
CA GLY A 131 5.09 -8.74 2.41
C GLY A 131 4.90 -8.53 0.90
N THR A 132 5.98 -8.62 0.11
CA THR A 132 5.92 -8.50 -1.35
C THR A 132 5.32 -9.75 -2.00
N LEU A 133 4.57 -9.57 -3.09
CA LEU A 133 4.02 -10.69 -3.86
C LEU A 133 5.14 -11.54 -4.46
N LEU A 134 5.00 -12.86 -4.37
CA LEU A 134 5.91 -13.80 -5.04
C LEU A 134 5.74 -13.71 -6.57
N ARG A 135 6.77 -14.06 -7.34
CA ARG A 135 6.71 -13.97 -8.82
C ARG A 135 5.54 -14.76 -9.42
N ALA A 136 5.32 -15.99 -8.95
CA ALA A 136 4.21 -16.83 -9.42
C ALA A 136 2.85 -16.21 -9.07
N GLU A 137 2.73 -15.63 -7.86
CA GLU A 137 1.51 -14.99 -7.38
C GLU A 137 1.18 -13.72 -8.18
N ARG A 138 2.20 -12.96 -8.62
CA ARG A 138 1.96 -11.81 -9.51
C ARG A 138 1.35 -12.20 -10.85
N VAL A 139 1.82 -13.29 -11.45
CA VAL A 139 1.29 -13.80 -12.73
C VAL A 139 -0.14 -14.32 -12.53
N ALA A 140 -0.36 -15.12 -11.48
CA ALA A 140 -1.70 -15.62 -11.17
C ALA A 140 -2.68 -14.48 -10.85
N LEU A 141 -2.24 -13.46 -10.10
CA LEU A 141 -3.06 -12.32 -9.76
C LEU A 141 -3.44 -11.50 -11.01
N ALA A 142 -2.50 -11.29 -11.93
CA ALA A 142 -2.72 -10.60 -13.19
C ALA A 142 -3.82 -11.27 -14.03
N GLU A 143 -3.75 -12.60 -14.19
CA GLU A 143 -4.77 -13.38 -14.88
C GLU A 143 -6.14 -13.23 -14.20
N ARG A 144 -6.19 -13.37 -12.88
CA ARG A 144 -7.45 -13.31 -12.12
C ARG A 144 -8.10 -11.93 -12.16
N LEU A 145 -7.31 -10.86 -12.06
CA LEU A 145 -7.79 -9.49 -12.14
C LEU A 145 -8.00 -9.01 -13.59
N THR A 146 -7.61 -9.82 -14.59
CA THR A 146 -7.70 -9.48 -16.02
C THR A 146 -6.92 -8.20 -16.36
N VAL A 147 -5.69 -8.10 -15.84
CA VAL A 147 -4.76 -6.98 -16.05
C VAL A 147 -3.35 -7.50 -16.38
N ASP A 148 -2.47 -6.62 -16.84
CA ASP A 148 -1.06 -6.98 -17.05
C ASP A 148 -0.30 -7.19 -15.74
N VAL A 149 0.81 -7.93 -15.78
CA VAL A 149 1.61 -8.29 -14.59
C VAL A 149 2.17 -7.07 -13.84
N SER A 150 2.58 -6.02 -14.57
CA SER A 150 3.01 -4.75 -13.99
C SER A 150 1.85 -4.06 -13.26
N GLN A 151 0.68 -4.01 -13.90
CA GLN A 151 -0.52 -3.40 -13.32
C GLN A 151 -1.01 -4.17 -12.08
N ALA A 152 -0.97 -5.50 -12.07
CA ALA A 152 -1.29 -6.30 -10.87
C ALA A 152 -0.39 -5.96 -9.67
N SER A 153 0.89 -5.68 -9.93
CA SER A 153 1.84 -5.27 -8.89
C SER A 153 1.51 -3.88 -8.36
N ALA A 154 1.22 -2.94 -9.25
CA ALA A 154 0.79 -1.59 -8.90
C ALA A 154 -0.51 -1.59 -8.09
N VAL A 155 -1.52 -2.35 -8.53
CA VAL A 155 -2.81 -2.52 -7.84
C VAL A 155 -2.62 -3.05 -6.42
N ALA A 156 -1.79 -4.08 -6.24
CA ALA A 156 -1.53 -4.63 -4.91
C ALA A 156 -0.79 -3.66 -3.98
N ASP A 157 0.21 -2.95 -4.49
CA ASP A 157 0.99 -1.97 -3.71
C ASP A 157 0.16 -0.74 -3.35
N LEU A 158 -0.59 -0.19 -4.31
CA LEU A 158 -1.51 0.92 -4.08
C LEU A 158 -2.61 0.55 -3.07
N ALA A 159 -3.23 -0.63 -3.21
CA ALA A 159 -4.24 -1.10 -2.27
C ALA A 159 -3.65 -1.34 -0.86
N ALA A 160 -2.41 -1.80 -0.76
CA ALA A 160 -1.73 -1.98 0.52
C ALA A 160 -1.44 -0.64 1.21
N ARG A 161 -0.98 0.36 0.45
CA ARG A 161 -0.70 1.72 0.94
C ARG A 161 -1.95 2.50 1.29
N ALA A 162 -3.04 2.28 0.56
CA ALA A 162 -4.36 2.79 0.91
C ALA A 162 -4.96 2.09 2.15
N GLY A 163 -4.29 1.05 2.65
CA GLY A 163 -4.72 0.27 3.80
C GLY A 163 -5.89 -0.66 3.52
N PHE A 164 -6.26 -0.90 2.26
CA PHE A 164 -7.36 -1.79 1.88
C PHE A 164 -6.98 -3.26 2.02
N VAL A 165 -5.73 -3.60 1.79
CA VAL A 165 -5.17 -4.94 1.98
C VAL A 165 -3.89 -4.86 2.82
N ARG A 166 -3.46 -5.96 3.43
CA ARG A 166 -2.20 -6.03 4.17
C ARG A 166 -1.60 -7.42 4.12
N ALA A 167 -0.27 -7.51 4.08
CA ALA A 167 0.42 -8.77 4.28
C ALA A 167 0.30 -9.25 5.75
N ALA A 168 -0.32 -10.40 5.97
CA ALA A 168 -0.45 -11.07 7.26
C ALA A 168 -0.28 -12.58 7.07
N HIS A 169 0.42 -13.25 7.99
CA HIS A 169 0.63 -14.70 7.93
C HIS A 169 1.18 -15.22 6.58
N ARG A 170 2.07 -14.45 5.93
CA ARG A 170 2.64 -14.73 4.60
C ARG A 170 1.61 -14.81 3.46
N ALA A 171 0.48 -14.14 3.63
CA ALA A 171 -0.51 -13.93 2.61
C ALA A 171 -0.95 -12.47 2.58
N LEU A 172 -1.49 -12.02 1.46
CA LEU A 172 -2.21 -10.76 1.35
C LEU A 172 -3.65 -11.00 1.82
N CYS A 173 -4.11 -10.18 2.76
CA CYS A 173 -5.45 -10.29 3.35
C CYS A 173 -6.20 -8.97 3.19
N ALA A 174 -7.51 -9.05 2.94
CA ALA A 174 -8.39 -7.89 2.96
C ALA A 174 -8.44 -7.30 4.38
N THR A 175 -8.52 -5.99 4.48
CA THR A 175 -8.70 -5.31 5.76
C THR A 175 -10.16 -4.95 5.98
N GLU A 176 -10.54 -4.68 7.23
CA GLU A 176 -11.84 -4.10 7.56
C GLU A 176 -12.14 -2.81 6.76
N LEU A 177 -11.12 -1.96 6.56
CA LEU A 177 -11.23 -0.72 5.77
C LEU A 177 -11.51 -1.02 4.30
N GLY A 178 -10.73 -1.93 3.70
CA GLY A 178 -10.94 -2.37 2.32
C GLY A 178 -12.31 -2.97 2.13
N ILE A 179 -12.74 -3.82 3.08
CA ILE A 179 -14.08 -4.39 3.07
C ILE A 179 -15.12 -3.27 3.08
N ALA A 180 -15.06 -2.31 3.99
CA ALA A 180 -16.02 -1.21 4.04
C ALA A 180 -16.08 -0.38 2.75
N ALA A 181 -14.93 -0.12 2.12
CA ALA A 181 -14.83 0.78 0.95
C ALA A 181 -15.14 0.12 -0.41
N ARG A 182 -15.09 -1.22 -0.52
CA ARG A 182 -15.07 -1.96 -1.81
C ARG A 182 -16.21 -1.66 -2.79
N ASN A 183 -17.36 -1.19 -2.32
CA ASN A 183 -18.51 -0.85 -3.19
C ASN A 183 -18.55 0.63 -3.62
N ASP A 184 -17.70 1.48 -3.05
CA ASP A 184 -17.60 2.90 -3.41
C ASP A 184 -16.34 3.13 -4.26
N VAL A 185 -16.50 2.96 -5.56
CA VAL A 185 -15.39 3.03 -6.53
C VAL A 185 -14.78 4.44 -6.58
N SER A 186 -15.57 5.48 -6.32
CA SER A 186 -15.08 6.87 -6.24
C SER A 186 -14.24 7.11 -4.98
N ALA A 187 -14.62 6.51 -3.84
CA ALA A 187 -13.81 6.54 -2.62
C ALA A 187 -12.51 5.74 -2.78
N LEU A 188 -12.57 4.56 -3.43
CA LEU A 188 -11.37 3.79 -3.76
C LEU A 188 -10.41 4.64 -4.61
N TRP A 189 -10.89 5.25 -5.69
CA TRP A 189 -10.10 6.15 -6.54
C TRP A 189 -9.46 7.29 -5.76
N SER A 190 -10.24 7.99 -4.93
CA SER A 190 -9.74 9.11 -4.12
C SER A 190 -8.61 8.69 -3.20
N ALA A 191 -8.73 7.52 -2.56
CA ALA A 191 -7.68 6.95 -1.73
C ALA A 191 -6.41 6.58 -2.53
N LEU A 192 -6.55 6.08 -3.76
CA LEU A 192 -5.38 5.79 -4.62
C LEU A 192 -4.65 7.09 -5.01
N VAL A 193 -5.40 8.15 -5.32
CA VAL A 193 -4.84 9.48 -5.61
C VAL A 193 -4.09 10.01 -4.39
N ASP A 194 -4.67 9.91 -3.19
CA ASP A 194 -4.01 10.28 -1.94
C ASP A 194 -2.71 9.51 -1.70
N VAL A 195 -2.70 8.21 -2.01
CA VAL A 195 -1.49 7.39 -1.93
C VAL A 195 -0.40 7.96 -2.85
N VAL A 196 -0.69 8.21 -4.12
CA VAL A 196 0.30 8.70 -5.08
C VAL A 196 0.81 10.09 -4.72
N VAL A 197 -0.09 11.02 -4.36
CA VAL A 197 0.29 12.38 -3.95
C VAL A 197 1.20 12.36 -2.72
N THR A 198 0.90 11.48 -1.76
CA THR A 198 1.61 11.41 -0.47
C THR A 198 2.91 10.61 -0.54
N HIS A 199 2.95 9.52 -1.31
CA HIS A 199 4.02 8.52 -1.24
C HIS A 199 4.99 8.54 -2.41
N VAL A 200 4.74 9.29 -3.49
CA VAL A 200 5.77 9.53 -4.50
C VAL A 200 6.89 10.35 -3.83
N PRO A 201 8.13 9.86 -3.81
CA PRO A 201 9.21 10.56 -3.10
C PRO A 201 9.51 11.94 -3.67
N HIS A 202 10.00 12.83 -2.80
CA HIS A 202 10.29 14.23 -3.10
C HIS A 202 11.09 14.42 -4.37
N SER A 203 12.24 13.74 -4.47
CA SER A 203 13.17 13.88 -5.59
C SER A 203 12.52 13.51 -6.91
N VAL A 204 11.70 12.46 -6.93
CA VAL A 204 10.95 12.03 -8.13
C VAL A 204 9.90 13.08 -8.47
N ARG A 205 9.08 13.50 -7.51
CA ARG A 205 8.01 14.48 -7.75
C ARG A 205 8.56 15.83 -8.22
N GLU A 206 9.62 16.34 -7.59
CA GLU A 206 10.26 17.61 -7.96
C GLU A 206 10.91 17.56 -9.34
N ALA A 207 11.65 16.49 -9.66
CA ALA A 207 12.22 16.31 -10.99
C ALA A 207 11.09 16.29 -12.05
N CYS A 208 10.04 15.51 -11.82
CA CYS A 208 8.88 15.48 -12.73
C CYS A 208 8.18 16.84 -12.87
N ALA A 209 7.96 17.55 -11.75
CA ALA A 209 7.24 18.82 -11.74
C ALA A 209 8.04 19.94 -12.41
N ARG A 210 9.35 20.00 -12.16
CA ARG A 210 10.25 21.00 -12.76
C ARG A 210 10.27 20.91 -14.28
N HIS A 211 10.29 19.68 -14.81
CA HIS A 211 10.41 19.44 -16.25
C HIS A 211 9.06 19.21 -16.94
N GLY A 212 7.98 19.01 -16.17
CA GLY A 212 6.68 18.68 -16.73
C GLY A 212 6.65 17.30 -17.39
N ARG A 213 7.39 16.32 -16.87
CA ARG A 213 7.62 15.01 -17.51
C ARG A 213 7.36 13.85 -16.54
N LEU A 214 6.89 12.73 -17.07
CA LEU A 214 6.59 11.49 -16.33
C LEU A 214 7.06 10.23 -17.08
N ASP A 215 7.74 10.39 -18.22
CA ASP A 215 8.14 9.29 -19.10
C ASP A 215 9.35 8.50 -18.59
N ASP A 216 9.49 7.26 -19.06
CA ASP A 216 10.51 6.32 -18.60
C ASP A 216 11.93 6.83 -18.88
N GLU A 217 12.20 7.28 -20.10
CA GLU A 217 13.51 7.76 -20.52
C GLU A 217 13.97 8.95 -19.68
N PHE A 218 13.08 9.91 -19.42
CA PHE A 218 13.34 11.04 -18.53
C PHE A 218 13.69 10.59 -17.10
N LEU A 219 12.89 9.68 -16.54
CA LEU A 219 13.12 9.21 -15.17
C LEU A 219 14.40 8.37 -15.08
N ASP A 220 14.76 7.61 -16.11
CA ASP A 220 16.05 6.89 -16.15
C ASP A 220 17.22 7.88 -16.22
N TRP A 221 17.07 8.96 -17.00
CA TRP A 221 18.07 10.02 -17.10
C TRP A 221 18.24 10.84 -15.82
N GLN A 222 17.15 11.10 -15.09
CA GLN A 222 17.15 11.77 -13.78
C GLN A 222 17.72 10.89 -12.66
N PHE A 223 17.60 9.57 -12.76
CA PHE A 223 18.10 8.62 -11.76
C PHE A 223 19.03 7.56 -12.40
N PRO A 224 20.22 7.96 -12.90
CA PRO A 224 21.05 7.13 -13.76
C PRO A 224 21.72 5.93 -13.06
N ARG A 225 21.73 5.91 -11.73
CA ARG A 225 22.24 4.79 -10.93
C ARG A 225 21.12 3.79 -10.67
N ALA A 226 20.98 2.78 -11.53
CA ALA A 226 19.88 1.81 -11.49
C ALA A 226 19.70 1.07 -10.14
N ASP A 227 20.76 0.99 -9.32
CA ASP A 227 20.74 0.36 -7.99
C ASP A 227 20.48 1.32 -6.83
N SER A 228 20.38 2.64 -7.10
CA SER A 228 20.11 3.63 -6.06
C SER A 228 18.67 3.57 -5.57
N ALA A 229 18.47 4.00 -4.32
CA ALA A 229 17.14 4.15 -3.75
C ALA A 229 16.25 5.08 -4.62
N GLY A 230 16.82 6.14 -5.19
CA GLY A 230 16.13 7.06 -6.10
C GLY A 230 15.63 6.38 -7.39
N ALA A 231 16.46 5.55 -8.03
CA ALA A 231 16.06 4.81 -9.23
C ALA A 231 14.97 3.78 -8.94
N ILE A 232 15.07 3.05 -7.81
CA ILE A 232 14.05 2.10 -7.37
C ILE A 232 12.73 2.82 -7.06
N ALA A 233 12.79 3.99 -6.43
CA ALA A 233 11.65 4.84 -6.18
C ALA A 233 10.99 5.33 -7.48
N ALA A 234 11.78 5.82 -8.43
CA ALA A 234 11.30 6.25 -9.74
C ALA A 234 10.62 5.09 -10.50
N ALA A 235 11.22 3.89 -10.47
CA ALA A 235 10.64 2.70 -11.08
C ALA A 235 9.29 2.29 -10.45
N SER A 236 9.14 2.47 -9.14
CA SER A 236 7.88 2.23 -8.43
C SER A 236 6.84 3.30 -8.78
N ALA A 237 7.24 4.57 -8.82
CA ALA A 237 6.37 5.69 -9.17
C ALA A 237 5.81 5.57 -10.59
N ARG A 238 6.61 5.13 -11.57
CA ARG A 238 6.16 4.84 -12.95
C ARG A 238 4.95 3.93 -13.00
N GLN A 239 4.98 2.83 -12.22
CA GLN A 239 3.88 1.87 -12.18
C GLN A 239 2.60 2.50 -11.61
N TRP A 240 2.73 3.42 -10.65
CA TRP A 240 1.57 4.16 -10.13
C TRP A 240 1.09 5.22 -11.13
N PHE A 241 1.99 5.90 -11.83
CA PHE A 241 1.64 6.87 -12.87
C PHE A 241 0.84 6.21 -14.00
N ASP A 242 1.25 5.01 -14.42
CA ASP A 242 0.50 4.20 -15.38
C ASP A 242 -0.86 3.79 -14.81
N ALA A 243 -0.88 3.19 -13.62
CA ALA A 243 -2.10 2.68 -13.00
C ALA A 243 -3.19 3.76 -12.80
N LEU A 244 -2.78 4.99 -12.47
CA LEU A 244 -3.69 6.13 -12.30
C LEU A 244 -3.89 6.95 -13.60
N GLY A 245 -3.29 6.54 -14.72
CA GLY A 245 -3.42 7.22 -16.01
C GLY A 245 -2.85 8.64 -16.02
N LEU A 246 -1.81 8.90 -15.21
CA LEU A 246 -1.06 10.16 -15.22
C LEU A 246 -0.18 10.29 -16.46
N ARG A 247 0.12 9.16 -17.09
CA ARG A 247 0.84 9.06 -18.35
C ARG A 247 0.25 7.94 -19.21
N ASP A 248 0.45 8.05 -20.52
CA ASP A 248 0.16 7.02 -21.52
C ASP A 248 1.09 7.23 -22.72
N GLY A 249 2.34 6.79 -22.60
CA GLY A 249 3.44 7.14 -23.51
C GLY A 249 3.95 8.59 -23.39
N GLY A 250 3.07 9.53 -23.03
CA GLY A 250 3.39 10.91 -22.64
C GLY A 250 2.53 11.38 -21.48
N VAL A 251 2.71 12.62 -21.04
CA VAL A 251 1.97 13.17 -19.88
C VAL A 251 0.50 13.41 -20.26
N THR A 252 -0.44 12.99 -19.42
CA THR A 252 -1.88 13.21 -19.62
C THR A 252 -2.36 14.49 -18.93
N PRO A 253 -3.59 14.98 -19.20
CA PRO A 253 -4.19 16.05 -18.39
C PRO A 253 -4.21 15.76 -16.89
N LEU A 254 -4.44 14.52 -16.47
CA LEU A 254 -4.33 14.13 -15.05
C LEU A 254 -2.89 14.17 -14.55
N GLY A 255 -1.91 13.78 -15.39
CA GLY A 255 -0.49 13.95 -15.09
C GLY A 255 -0.12 15.42 -14.88
N ARG A 256 -0.60 16.32 -15.74
CA ARG A 256 -0.42 17.77 -15.57
C ARG A 256 -1.01 18.26 -14.25
N ALA A 257 -2.22 17.79 -13.90
CA ALA A 257 -2.88 18.13 -12.65
C ALA A 257 -2.08 17.64 -11.43
N PHE A 258 -1.56 16.41 -11.46
CA PHE A 258 -0.68 15.87 -10.43
C PHE A 258 0.57 16.74 -10.23
N LEU A 259 1.25 17.10 -11.33
CA LEU A 259 2.45 17.95 -11.28
C LEU A 259 2.17 19.36 -10.76
N ALA A 260 0.98 19.90 -11.03
CA ALA A 260 0.54 21.20 -10.54
C ALA A 260 -0.01 21.16 -9.09
N GLY A 261 -0.18 19.97 -8.50
CA GLY A 261 -0.85 19.81 -7.21
C GLY A 261 -2.36 20.12 -7.26
N ASP A 262 -2.98 20.08 -8.44
CA ASP A 262 -4.41 20.34 -8.63
C ASP A 262 -5.22 19.05 -8.44
N ARG A 263 -6.12 19.06 -7.45
CA ARG A 263 -6.97 17.91 -7.11
C ARG A 263 -8.29 17.89 -7.89
N GLU A 264 -8.73 19.00 -8.47
CA GLU A 264 -10.05 19.08 -9.09
C GLU A 264 -10.21 18.12 -10.29
N PRO A 265 -9.24 17.99 -11.21
CA PRO A 265 -9.34 17.05 -12.32
C PRO A 265 -9.54 15.59 -11.89
N PHE A 266 -8.95 15.19 -10.76
CA PHE A 266 -9.14 13.85 -10.19
C PHE A 266 -10.55 13.65 -9.67
N MET A 267 -11.12 14.66 -9.01
CA MET A 267 -12.48 14.63 -8.48
C MET A 267 -13.53 14.71 -9.60
N ALA A 268 -13.27 15.50 -10.63
CA ALA A 268 -14.12 15.58 -11.82
C ALA A 268 -14.21 14.21 -12.53
N LEU A 269 -13.08 13.55 -12.76
CA LEU A 269 -13.06 12.20 -13.33
C LEU A 269 -13.89 11.22 -12.49
N ALA A 270 -13.74 11.27 -11.16
CA ALA A 270 -14.48 10.43 -10.22
C ALA A 270 -16.00 10.58 -10.38
N ARG A 271 -16.47 11.82 -10.51
CA ARG A 271 -17.90 12.16 -10.65
C ARG A 271 -18.48 11.76 -12.01
N GLU A 272 -17.69 11.85 -13.07
CA GLU A 272 -18.18 11.80 -14.45
C GLU A 272 -18.00 10.44 -15.12
N SER A 273 -16.98 9.68 -14.75
CA SER A 273 -16.55 8.50 -15.51
C SER A 273 -16.74 7.17 -14.79
N PHE A 274 -16.89 7.14 -13.47
CA PHE A 274 -16.91 5.89 -12.71
C PHE A 274 -18.28 5.19 -12.82
N PRO A 275 -18.30 3.88 -13.11
CA PRO A 275 -19.56 3.15 -13.27
C PRO A 275 -20.23 2.93 -11.92
N GLN A 276 -21.57 2.89 -11.94
CA GLN A 276 -22.31 2.34 -10.82
C GLN A 276 -22.14 0.81 -10.80
N LEU A 277 -21.87 0.26 -9.62
CA LEU A 277 -21.78 -1.19 -9.46
C LEU A 277 -23.16 -1.83 -9.62
N GLY A 278 -23.25 -2.80 -10.52
CA GLY A 278 -24.49 -3.47 -10.87
C GLY A 278 -24.87 -4.61 -9.92
N SER A 279 -26.16 -4.96 -9.94
CA SER A 279 -26.71 -6.14 -9.27
C SER A 279 -27.41 -7.12 -10.22
N GLN A 280 -27.28 -6.87 -11.53
CA GLN A 280 -28.02 -7.58 -12.57
C GLN A 280 -27.04 -8.20 -13.58
N VAL A 281 -27.38 -9.37 -14.09
CA VAL A 281 -26.57 -10.18 -15.01
C VAL A 281 -27.43 -10.80 -16.10
N TYR A 282 -26.83 -11.29 -17.18
CA TYR A 282 -27.49 -12.15 -18.17
C TYR A 282 -27.15 -13.61 -17.85
N VAL A 283 -28.15 -14.42 -17.52
CA VAL A 283 -28.00 -15.87 -17.40
C VAL A 283 -28.44 -16.52 -18.71
N LEU A 284 -27.51 -17.19 -19.39
CA LEU A 284 -27.67 -17.71 -20.75
C LEU A 284 -27.88 -19.23 -20.78
N ASP A 285 -28.37 -19.74 -21.92
CA ASP A 285 -28.71 -21.16 -22.11
C ASP A 285 -27.53 -22.12 -22.07
N ASP A 286 -26.33 -21.61 -22.35
CA ASP A 286 -25.06 -22.34 -22.30
C ASP A 286 -24.45 -22.38 -20.89
N LEU A 287 -25.23 -21.98 -19.86
CA LEU A 287 -24.86 -21.89 -18.45
C LEU A 287 -23.88 -20.74 -18.13
N SER A 288 -23.62 -19.86 -19.10
CA SER A 288 -22.83 -18.65 -18.90
C SER A 288 -23.65 -17.58 -18.17
N ILE A 289 -23.00 -16.86 -17.26
CA ILE A 289 -23.54 -15.68 -16.59
C ILE A 289 -22.63 -14.50 -16.92
N ILE A 290 -23.18 -13.47 -17.55
CA ILE A 290 -22.43 -12.31 -18.03
C ILE A 290 -22.96 -11.04 -17.37
N ALA A 291 -22.11 -10.31 -16.69
CA ALA A 291 -22.46 -8.99 -16.16
C ALA A 291 -22.25 -7.90 -17.22
N PRO A 292 -23.19 -6.95 -17.39
CA PRO A 292 -23.04 -5.82 -18.32
C PRO A 292 -22.03 -4.78 -17.85
N GLY A 293 -21.61 -4.87 -16.59
CA GLY A 293 -20.67 -3.97 -15.92
C GLY A 293 -20.15 -4.58 -14.62
N PRO A 294 -19.26 -3.88 -13.90
CA PRO A 294 -18.71 -4.37 -12.64
C PRO A 294 -19.82 -4.57 -11.59
N LEU A 295 -19.72 -5.65 -10.82
CA LEU A 295 -20.76 -6.05 -9.87
C LEU A 295 -20.51 -5.53 -8.45
N ALA A 296 -21.58 -5.20 -7.74
CA ALA A 296 -21.52 -4.96 -6.30
C ALA A 296 -21.04 -6.24 -5.58
N SER A 297 -20.39 -6.07 -4.43
CA SER A 297 -19.86 -7.17 -3.62
C SER A 297 -20.90 -8.27 -3.38
N ASP A 298 -22.06 -7.91 -2.84
CA ASP A 298 -23.06 -8.91 -2.43
C ASP A 298 -23.59 -9.70 -3.64
N THR A 299 -23.71 -9.05 -4.80
CA THR A 299 -24.04 -9.68 -6.08
C THR A 299 -22.99 -10.69 -6.51
N ALA A 300 -21.71 -10.30 -6.54
CA ALA A 300 -20.61 -11.19 -6.91
C ALA A 300 -20.52 -12.38 -5.94
N ARG A 301 -20.67 -12.11 -4.64
CA ARG A 301 -20.65 -13.14 -3.58
C ARG A 301 -21.82 -14.12 -3.70
N ALA A 302 -22.99 -13.64 -4.12
CA ALA A 302 -24.15 -14.49 -4.39
C ALA A 302 -23.91 -15.41 -5.60
N LEU A 303 -23.29 -14.89 -6.67
CA LEU A 303 -22.91 -15.70 -7.84
C LEU A 303 -21.86 -16.75 -7.50
N ASP A 304 -20.82 -16.40 -6.75
CA ASP A 304 -19.76 -17.33 -6.33
C ASP A 304 -20.28 -18.53 -5.51
N ARG A 305 -21.49 -18.44 -4.93
CA ARG A 305 -22.11 -19.58 -4.25
C ARG A 305 -22.59 -20.67 -5.21
N VAL A 306 -22.95 -20.31 -6.44
CA VAL A 306 -23.65 -21.19 -7.39
C VAL A 306 -22.94 -21.30 -8.74
N ALA A 307 -21.91 -20.48 -8.97
CA ALA A 307 -21.16 -20.38 -10.20
C ALA A 307 -19.66 -20.20 -9.91
N THR A 308 -18.82 -20.49 -10.90
CA THR A 308 -17.38 -20.25 -10.85
C THR A 308 -17.04 -19.03 -11.69
N SER A 309 -16.26 -18.10 -11.15
CA SER A 309 -15.76 -16.93 -11.89
C SER A 309 -14.75 -17.37 -12.97
N GLU A 310 -15.01 -17.00 -14.23
CA GLU A 310 -14.10 -17.22 -15.37
C GLU A 310 -13.28 -15.97 -15.69
N ALA A 311 -13.81 -14.78 -15.40
CA ALA A 311 -13.13 -13.50 -15.56
C ALA A 311 -13.71 -12.45 -14.60
N HIS A 312 -12.84 -11.65 -13.98
CA HIS A 312 -13.21 -10.49 -13.17
C HIS A 312 -13.12 -9.19 -14.00
N GLY A 313 -13.14 -8.03 -13.35
CA GLY A 313 -12.94 -6.73 -14.00
C GLY A 313 -14.24 -6.05 -14.46
N LEU A 314 -14.16 -5.33 -15.58
CA LEU A 314 -15.23 -4.44 -16.06
C LEU A 314 -16.48 -5.18 -16.57
N ALA A 315 -16.32 -6.41 -17.06
CA ALA A 315 -17.41 -7.27 -17.51
C ALA A 315 -17.23 -8.69 -16.95
N PRO A 316 -17.51 -8.89 -15.64
CA PRO A 316 -17.35 -10.18 -15.00
C PRO A 316 -18.14 -11.28 -15.70
N ARG A 317 -17.53 -12.47 -15.80
CA ARG A 317 -18.13 -13.66 -16.37
C ARG A 317 -18.03 -14.81 -15.39
N TYR A 318 -19.15 -15.50 -15.22
CA TYR A 318 -19.25 -16.69 -14.39
C TYR A 318 -19.86 -17.82 -15.20
N ARG A 319 -19.66 -19.04 -14.71
CA ARG A 319 -20.30 -20.23 -15.27
C ARG A 319 -20.97 -21.03 -14.18
N LEU A 320 -22.24 -21.39 -14.38
CA LEU A 320 -22.90 -22.33 -13.49
C LEU A 320 -22.19 -23.68 -13.60
N THR A 321 -21.78 -24.23 -12.47
CA THR A 321 -21.09 -25.52 -12.41
C THR A 321 -21.72 -26.43 -11.39
N THR A 322 -21.68 -27.73 -11.65
CA THR A 322 -22.19 -28.73 -10.71
C THR A 322 -21.43 -28.69 -9.38
N ILE A 323 -20.13 -28.37 -9.41
CA ILE A 323 -19.29 -28.25 -8.20
C ILE A 323 -19.81 -27.12 -7.29
N ALA A 324 -20.04 -25.93 -7.84
CA ALA A 324 -20.56 -24.81 -7.07
C ALA A 324 -21.98 -25.10 -6.54
N LEU A 325 -22.84 -25.71 -7.37
CA LEU A 325 -24.19 -26.11 -6.95
C LEU A 325 -24.18 -27.16 -5.83
N HIS A 326 -23.33 -28.18 -5.92
CA HIS A 326 -23.16 -29.17 -4.85
C HIS A 326 -22.71 -28.49 -3.55
N HIS A 327 -21.79 -27.51 -3.65
CA HIS A 327 -21.37 -26.73 -2.49
C HIS A 327 -22.55 -25.94 -1.89
N ALA A 328 -23.37 -25.26 -2.70
CA ALA A 328 -24.58 -24.59 -2.23
C ALA A 328 -25.54 -25.55 -1.50
N PHE A 329 -25.85 -26.71 -2.11
CA PHE A 329 -26.79 -27.69 -1.55
C PHE A 329 -26.26 -28.34 -0.27
N ALA A 330 -24.96 -28.62 -0.21
CA ALA A 330 -24.29 -29.11 0.99
C ALA A 330 -24.44 -28.15 2.20
N HIS A 331 -24.62 -26.86 1.93
CA HIS A 331 -24.79 -25.82 2.93
C HIS A 331 -26.25 -25.36 3.10
N GLY A 332 -27.21 -26.15 2.60
CA GLY A 332 -28.64 -25.99 2.89
C GLY A 332 -29.47 -25.26 1.83
N ASP A 333 -28.90 -24.88 0.69
CA ASP A 333 -29.70 -24.34 -0.42
C ASP A 333 -30.58 -25.42 -1.06
N THR A 334 -31.71 -25.00 -1.63
CA THR A 334 -32.60 -25.86 -2.42
C THR A 334 -32.53 -25.47 -3.90
N ALA A 335 -33.00 -26.33 -4.81
CA ALA A 335 -33.11 -25.97 -6.22
C ALA A 335 -33.96 -24.70 -6.41
N ASP A 336 -35.09 -24.60 -5.70
CA ASP A 336 -35.98 -23.44 -5.77
C ASP A 336 -35.32 -22.17 -5.24
N SER A 337 -34.53 -22.24 -4.16
CA SER A 337 -33.83 -21.06 -3.63
C SER A 337 -32.74 -20.57 -4.60
N VAL A 338 -32.01 -21.47 -5.24
CA VAL A 338 -31.00 -21.13 -6.25
C VAL A 338 -31.65 -20.54 -7.51
N ILE A 339 -32.75 -21.13 -7.98
CA ILE A 339 -33.50 -20.60 -9.13
C ILE A 339 -34.04 -19.20 -8.82
N GLY A 340 -34.68 -19.01 -7.66
CA GLY A 340 -35.20 -17.70 -7.25
C GLY A 340 -34.11 -16.65 -7.09
N LEU A 341 -32.94 -17.03 -6.59
CA LEU A 341 -31.76 -16.16 -6.53
C LEU A 341 -31.37 -15.69 -7.94
N LEU A 342 -31.13 -16.62 -8.87
CA LEU A 342 -30.72 -16.29 -10.23
C LEU A 342 -31.80 -15.50 -10.99
N GLU A 343 -33.09 -15.79 -10.78
CA GLU A 343 -34.20 -15.00 -11.34
C GLU A 343 -34.18 -13.55 -10.86
N SER A 344 -33.91 -13.32 -9.57
CA SER A 344 -33.86 -11.96 -9.01
C SER A 344 -32.73 -11.09 -9.58
N MET A 345 -31.69 -11.76 -10.11
CA MET A 345 -30.47 -11.13 -10.64
C MET A 345 -30.43 -11.11 -12.17
N SER A 346 -31.25 -11.91 -12.86
CA SER A 346 -31.17 -12.07 -14.31
C SER A 346 -31.98 -10.99 -15.04
N LEU A 347 -31.36 -10.34 -16.02
CA LEU A 347 -32.01 -9.39 -16.93
C LEU A 347 -32.96 -10.06 -17.93
N VAL A 348 -32.89 -11.40 -18.02
CA VAL A 348 -33.72 -12.22 -18.91
C VAL A 348 -34.33 -13.39 -18.13
N PRO A 349 -35.54 -13.86 -18.50
CA PRO A 349 -36.12 -15.04 -17.85
C PRO A 349 -35.19 -16.26 -17.95
N LEU A 350 -35.04 -17.00 -16.85
CA LEU A 350 -34.25 -18.24 -16.86
C LEU A 350 -34.91 -19.29 -17.76
N SER A 351 -34.13 -19.85 -18.67
CA SER A 351 -34.60 -20.89 -19.59
C SER A 351 -34.84 -22.23 -18.91
N ALA A 352 -35.55 -23.10 -19.63
CA ALA A 352 -35.79 -24.46 -19.18
C ALA A 352 -34.48 -25.26 -18.97
N THR A 353 -33.46 -25.02 -19.80
CA THR A 353 -32.15 -25.66 -19.70
C THR A 353 -31.48 -25.34 -18.37
N VAL A 354 -31.41 -24.05 -17.99
CA VAL A 354 -30.81 -23.61 -16.71
C VAL A 354 -31.56 -24.20 -15.52
N ARG A 355 -32.90 -24.15 -15.55
CA ARG A 355 -33.74 -24.71 -14.47
C ARG A 355 -33.58 -26.21 -14.31
N SER A 356 -33.55 -26.96 -15.43
CA SER A 356 -33.32 -28.40 -15.41
C SER A 356 -31.94 -28.71 -14.85
N PHE A 357 -30.89 -28.01 -15.31
CA PHE A 357 -29.52 -28.22 -14.83
C PHE A 357 -29.42 -28.08 -13.31
N ILE A 358 -30.02 -27.04 -12.73
CA ILE A 358 -30.03 -26.82 -11.27
C ILE A 358 -30.84 -27.91 -10.55
N THR A 359 -32.03 -28.26 -11.07
CA THR A 359 -32.91 -29.27 -10.48
C THR A 359 -32.28 -30.66 -10.51
N ASP A 360 -31.62 -31.01 -11.61
CA ASP A 360 -30.94 -32.28 -11.81
C ASP A 360 -29.71 -32.38 -10.90
N ALA A 361 -28.91 -31.30 -10.79
CA ALA A 361 -27.80 -31.22 -9.85
C ALA A 361 -28.25 -31.38 -8.39
N HIS A 362 -29.43 -30.86 -8.02
CA HIS A 362 -29.98 -31.02 -6.68
C HIS A 362 -30.47 -32.45 -6.42
N ARG A 363 -31.21 -33.03 -7.37
CA ARG A 363 -31.85 -34.36 -7.21
C ARG A 363 -30.86 -35.51 -7.32
N HIS A 364 -29.91 -35.41 -8.24
CA HIS A 364 -29.00 -36.49 -8.62
C HIS A 364 -27.56 -36.21 -8.22
N GLY A 365 -27.29 -35.06 -7.59
CA GLY A 365 -25.97 -34.70 -7.10
C GLY A 365 -25.45 -35.71 -6.09
N ARG A 366 -24.26 -36.28 -6.36
CA ARG A 366 -23.57 -37.20 -5.46
C ARG A 366 -22.37 -36.51 -4.87
N PHE A 367 -22.49 -36.06 -3.64
CA PHE A 367 -21.42 -35.40 -2.90
C PHE A 367 -21.47 -35.79 -1.42
N ILE A 368 -20.37 -35.54 -0.72
CA ILE A 368 -20.26 -35.77 0.71
C ILE A 368 -19.70 -34.53 1.40
N THR A 369 -20.10 -34.29 2.64
CA THR A 369 -19.43 -33.35 3.55
C THR A 369 -18.86 -34.10 4.74
N VAL A 370 -17.83 -33.52 5.33
CA VAL A 370 -17.08 -34.15 6.43
C VAL A 370 -17.09 -33.22 7.63
N THR A 371 -17.42 -33.77 8.79
CA THR A 371 -17.31 -33.11 10.09
C THR A 371 -16.56 -34.02 11.04
N ALA A 372 -15.60 -33.48 11.78
CA ALA A 372 -14.82 -34.25 12.75
C ALA A 372 -15.14 -33.80 14.18
N ASP A 373 -15.30 -34.77 15.07
CA ASP A 373 -15.56 -34.55 16.50
C ASP A 373 -14.78 -35.57 17.35
N GLN A 374 -15.10 -35.64 18.65
CA GLN A 374 -14.46 -36.60 19.57
C GLN A 374 -14.83 -38.07 19.29
N ALA A 375 -15.93 -38.33 18.59
CA ALA A 375 -16.42 -39.66 18.23
C ALA A 375 -15.86 -40.18 16.90
N GLY A 376 -15.19 -39.32 16.13
CA GLY A 376 -14.51 -39.66 14.89
C GLY A 376 -14.84 -38.68 13.77
N VAL A 377 -14.92 -39.19 12.54
CA VAL A 377 -15.25 -38.41 11.36
C VAL A 377 -16.65 -38.80 10.87
N THR A 378 -17.60 -37.86 10.94
CA THR A 378 -18.93 -38.02 10.38
C THR A 378 -18.93 -37.54 8.92
N VAL A 379 -19.26 -38.45 8.02
CA VAL A 379 -19.51 -38.17 6.61
C VAL A 379 -21.00 -38.09 6.38
N GLN A 380 -21.47 -36.93 5.96
CA GLN A 380 -22.83 -36.71 5.50
C GLN A 380 -22.87 -36.85 3.98
N CYS A 381 -23.69 -37.77 3.48
CA CYS A 381 -23.90 -37.99 2.06
C CYS A 381 -25.11 -37.19 1.56
N SER A 382 -25.07 -36.80 0.29
CA SER A 382 -26.19 -36.11 -0.37
C SER A 382 -27.42 -37.00 -0.53
N THR A 383 -27.26 -38.32 -0.61
CA THR A 383 -28.37 -39.27 -0.72
C THR A 383 -28.15 -40.52 0.15
N VAL A 384 -29.25 -41.23 0.46
CA VAL A 384 -29.22 -42.50 1.22
C VAL A 384 -28.46 -43.58 0.45
N GLU A 385 -28.64 -43.65 -0.88
CA GLU A 385 -28.01 -44.63 -1.76
C GLU A 385 -26.49 -44.43 -1.84
N LEU A 386 -26.02 -43.17 -1.81
CA LEU A 386 -24.59 -42.86 -1.72
C LEU A 386 -24.02 -43.38 -0.40
N ALA A 387 -24.74 -43.19 0.69
CA ALA A 387 -24.31 -43.66 1.98
C ALA A 387 -24.35 -45.21 2.06
N ASP A 388 -25.35 -45.88 1.47
CA ASP A 388 -25.37 -47.35 1.35
C ASP A 388 -24.17 -47.85 0.54
N SER A 389 -23.87 -47.20 -0.58
CA SER A 389 -22.70 -47.52 -1.41
C SER A 389 -21.41 -47.43 -0.58
N MET A 390 -21.26 -46.36 0.20
CA MET A 390 -20.08 -46.12 1.03
C MET A 390 -19.96 -47.09 2.21
N MET A 391 -21.09 -47.55 2.78
CA MET A 391 -21.10 -48.60 3.80
C MET A 391 -20.56 -49.94 3.29
N THR A 392 -20.60 -50.20 1.98
CA THR A 392 -20.14 -51.44 1.34
C THR A 392 -18.86 -51.28 0.50
N ASP A 393 -18.27 -50.08 0.46
CA ASP A 393 -17.13 -49.81 -0.42
C ASP A 393 -15.87 -50.57 0.03
N PRO A 394 -15.31 -51.44 -0.82
CA PRO A 394 -14.09 -52.19 -0.49
C PRO A 394 -12.86 -51.30 -0.35
N ARG A 395 -12.85 -50.11 -0.97
CA ARG A 395 -11.72 -49.16 -0.86
C ARG A 395 -11.62 -48.53 0.53
N LEU A 396 -12.67 -48.64 1.33
CA LEU A 396 -12.72 -48.19 2.72
C LEU A 396 -12.57 -49.38 3.70
N GLU A 397 -12.21 -50.58 3.22
CA GLU A 397 -11.86 -51.72 4.06
C GLU A 397 -10.64 -51.40 4.93
N GLY A 398 -10.78 -51.54 6.25
CA GLY A 398 -9.74 -51.20 7.23
C GLY A 398 -10.06 -50.00 8.12
N ILE A 399 -11.14 -49.26 7.84
CA ILE A 399 -11.65 -48.21 8.73
C ILE A 399 -12.97 -48.65 9.33
N THR A 400 -13.05 -48.67 10.66
CA THR A 400 -14.31 -48.93 11.37
C THR A 400 -15.32 -47.86 10.99
N ARG A 401 -16.46 -48.28 10.45
CA ARG A 401 -17.55 -47.39 10.03
C ARG A 401 -18.88 -47.88 10.54
N ARG A 402 -19.74 -46.96 10.95
CA ARG A 402 -21.09 -47.26 11.44
C ARG A 402 -22.08 -46.23 10.93
N ARG A 403 -23.27 -46.72 10.58
CA ARG A 403 -24.41 -45.88 10.22
C ARG A 403 -24.86 -45.03 11.41
N ALA A 404 -24.94 -43.71 11.20
CA ALA A 404 -25.40 -42.74 12.19
C ALA A 404 -26.84 -42.28 11.93
N GLN A 405 -27.15 -41.97 10.68
CA GLN A 405 -28.48 -41.64 10.15
C GLN A 405 -28.59 -42.16 8.70
N ASP A 406 -29.78 -42.12 8.09
CA ASP A 406 -30.02 -42.67 6.74
C ASP A 406 -29.03 -42.19 5.68
N SER A 407 -28.52 -40.96 5.79
CA SER A 407 -27.50 -40.39 4.90
C SER A 407 -26.20 -40.02 5.62
N ALA A 408 -25.99 -40.44 6.87
CA ALA A 408 -24.80 -40.10 7.66
C ALA A 408 -24.05 -41.35 8.18
N ILE A 409 -22.73 -41.33 8.08
CA ILE A 409 -21.85 -42.43 8.50
C ILE A 409 -20.72 -41.89 9.37
N ILE A 410 -20.49 -42.52 10.52
CA ILE A 410 -19.36 -42.21 11.40
C ILE A 410 -18.23 -43.19 11.10
N PHE A 411 -17.04 -42.65 10.89
CA PHE A 411 -15.79 -43.37 10.72
C PHE A 411 -14.87 -43.14 11.93
N GLU A 412 -14.29 -44.21 12.45
CA GLU A 412 -13.29 -44.13 13.51
C GLU A 412 -11.92 -43.79 12.89
N ALA A 413 -11.75 -42.53 12.50
CA ALA A 413 -10.56 -42.03 11.81
C ALA A 413 -10.14 -40.64 12.33
N ARG A 414 -8.92 -40.22 11.98
CA ARG A 414 -8.46 -38.84 12.14
C ARG A 414 -8.73 -38.07 10.84
N GLN A 415 -9.25 -36.85 10.94
CA GLN A 415 -9.63 -36.02 9.78
C GLN A 415 -8.48 -35.85 8.76
N ASP A 416 -7.28 -35.53 9.25
CA ASP A 416 -6.10 -35.13 8.46
C ASP A 416 -5.67 -36.13 7.35
N ARG A 417 -6.08 -37.41 7.45
CA ARG A 417 -5.77 -38.46 6.45
C ARG A 417 -7.00 -39.02 5.76
N PHE A 418 -8.18 -38.74 6.29
CA PHE A 418 -9.42 -39.36 5.86
C PHE A 418 -10.03 -38.66 4.64
N GLU A 419 -9.91 -37.33 4.55
CA GLU A 419 -10.38 -36.57 3.39
C GLU A 419 -9.65 -36.98 2.10
N SER A 420 -8.33 -37.14 2.14
CA SER A 420 -7.55 -37.63 0.98
C SER A 420 -7.99 -39.03 0.55
N LEU A 421 -8.26 -39.92 1.51
CA LEU A 421 -8.75 -41.27 1.21
C LEU A 421 -10.11 -41.25 0.52
N LEU A 422 -11.03 -40.39 0.95
CA LEU A 422 -12.35 -40.24 0.32
C LEU A 422 -12.22 -39.77 -1.12
N VAL A 423 -11.35 -38.78 -1.38
CA VAL A 423 -11.05 -38.29 -2.72
C VAL A 423 -10.39 -39.38 -3.58
N ASP A 424 -9.43 -40.14 -3.04
CA ASP A 424 -8.78 -41.26 -3.74
C ASP A 424 -9.76 -42.41 -4.03
N ALA A 425 -10.76 -42.61 -3.16
CA ALA A 425 -11.89 -43.49 -3.39
C ALA A 425 -12.96 -42.87 -4.32
N GLY A 426 -12.67 -41.74 -4.97
CA GLY A 426 -13.53 -41.14 -5.98
C GLY A 426 -14.83 -40.53 -5.44
N TYR A 427 -14.92 -40.28 -4.13
CA TYR A 427 -16.03 -39.51 -3.58
C TYR A 427 -15.80 -38.02 -3.81
N HIS A 428 -16.85 -37.32 -4.23
CA HIS A 428 -16.82 -35.86 -4.37
C HIS A 428 -17.02 -35.21 -3.01
N LEU A 429 -15.90 -34.88 -2.36
CA LEU A 429 -15.88 -34.13 -1.11
C LEU A 429 -16.17 -32.66 -1.38
N VAL A 430 -17.21 -32.15 -0.74
CA VAL A 430 -17.48 -30.71 -0.63
C VAL A 430 -16.85 -30.23 0.66
N GLU A 431 -15.79 -29.45 0.51
CA GLU A 431 -15.13 -28.77 1.62
C GLU A 431 -16.05 -27.66 2.19
N PRO A 432 -15.96 -27.38 3.50
CA PRO A 432 -16.64 -26.23 4.06
C PRO A 432 -16.12 -24.94 3.43
N ALA A 433 -17.01 -23.97 3.24
CA ALA A 433 -16.61 -22.65 2.73
C ALA A 433 -15.47 -22.07 3.60
N PRO A 434 -14.36 -21.62 3.01
CA PRO A 434 -13.28 -21.01 3.78
C PRO A 434 -13.81 -19.78 4.52
N LEU A 435 -13.50 -19.67 5.80
CA LEU A 435 -13.82 -18.47 6.57
C LEU A 435 -13.08 -17.28 5.97
N PRO A 436 -13.77 -16.13 5.79
CA PRO A 436 -13.13 -14.96 5.25
C PRO A 436 -11.98 -14.51 6.16
N ARG A 437 -10.82 -14.26 5.56
CA ARG A 437 -9.63 -13.78 6.25
C ARG A 437 -9.57 -12.26 6.17
N ILE A 438 -10.34 -11.62 7.03
CA ILE A 438 -10.33 -10.17 7.19
C ILE A 438 -9.43 -9.82 8.37
N VAL A 439 -8.48 -8.93 8.16
CA VAL A 439 -7.58 -8.44 9.19
C VAL A 439 -7.91 -6.99 9.55
N THR A 440 -7.48 -6.55 10.73
CA THR A 440 -7.54 -5.13 11.07
C THR A 440 -6.68 -4.34 10.09
N ALA A 441 -7.20 -3.18 9.67
CA ALA A 441 -6.47 -2.25 8.82
C ALA A 441 -5.14 -1.84 9.49
N PRO A 442 -4.11 -1.44 8.71
CA PRO A 442 -2.92 -0.82 9.28
C PRO A 442 -3.31 0.33 10.21
N VAL A 443 -2.52 0.53 11.27
CA VAL A 443 -2.69 1.73 12.11
C VAL A 443 -2.53 2.95 11.19
N PRO A 444 -3.44 3.93 11.25
CA PRO A 444 -3.32 5.16 10.47
C PRO A 444 -1.95 5.80 10.66
N ASP A 445 -1.46 6.47 9.62
CA ASP A 445 -0.24 7.27 9.72
C ASP A 445 -0.40 8.34 10.81
N THR A 446 0.38 8.25 11.89
CA THR A 446 0.37 9.19 13.01
C THR A 446 1.36 10.33 12.84
N THR A 447 2.04 10.44 11.69
CA THR A 447 3.10 11.45 11.47
C THR A 447 2.63 12.86 11.79
N ASP A 448 1.39 13.25 11.47
CA ASP A 448 0.87 14.59 11.78
C ASP A 448 0.74 14.85 13.27
N ALA A 449 0.27 13.87 14.03
CA ALA A 449 0.18 13.97 15.49
C ALA A 449 1.57 13.98 16.14
N GLU A 450 2.51 13.21 15.61
CA GLU A 450 3.90 13.18 16.07
C GLU A 450 4.62 14.50 15.76
N SER A 451 4.40 15.07 14.57
CA SER A 451 4.87 16.41 14.19
C SER A 451 4.34 17.48 15.12
N GLU A 452 3.04 17.44 15.46
CA GLU A 452 2.44 18.38 16.41
C GLU A 452 3.11 18.28 17.80
N GLN A 453 3.31 17.05 18.30
CA GLN A 453 3.99 16.82 19.58
C GLN A 453 5.42 17.37 19.59
N LEU A 454 6.18 17.17 18.51
CA LEU A 454 7.55 17.68 18.37
C LEU A 454 7.59 19.21 18.29
N LEU A 455 6.66 19.83 17.56
CA LEU A 455 6.57 21.29 17.49
C LEU A 455 6.22 21.90 18.85
N VAL A 456 5.36 21.24 19.63
CA VAL A 456 5.04 21.64 21.02
C VAL A 456 6.25 21.47 21.94
N ALA A 457 7.01 20.38 21.80
CA ALA A 457 8.24 20.16 22.57
C ALA A 457 9.34 21.20 22.24
N GLY A 458 9.31 21.77 21.03
CA GLY A 458 10.27 22.76 20.56
C GLY A 458 11.69 22.19 20.54
N LEU A 459 12.70 22.99 20.86
CA LEU A 459 14.09 22.53 20.94
C LEU A 459 14.40 21.71 22.21
N GLY A 460 13.44 21.60 23.14
CA GLY A 460 13.63 20.94 24.43
C GLY A 460 14.49 21.71 25.44
N ALA A 461 14.46 21.24 26.68
CA ALA A 461 15.26 21.81 27.77
C ALA A 461 16.75 21.54 27.56
N GLY A 462 17.61 22.52 27.89
CA GLY A 462 19.06 22.37 27.77
C GLY A 462 19.61 22.35 26.34
N HIS A 463 18.81 22.67 25.31
CA HIS A 463 19.29 22.73 23.92
C HIS A 463 20.47 23.70 23.73
N LEU A 464 20.50 24.83 24.44
CA LEU A 464 21.63 25.76 24.43
C LEU A 464 22.92 25.09 24.94
N GLU A 465 22.82 24.32 26.03
CA GLU A 465 23.95 23.57 26.59
C GLU A 465 24.46 22.53 25.58
N ARG A 466 23.54 21.74 25.00
CA ARG A 466 23.85 20.75 23.96
C ARG A 466 24.53 21.39 22.74
N ALA A 467 23.96 22.48 22.21
CA ALA A 467 24.51 23.21 21.07
C ALA A 467 25.92 23.76 21.35
N LEU A 468 26.15 24.34 22.53
CA LEU A 468 27.46 24.86 22.91
C LEU A 468 28.49 23.73 23.12
N ILE A 469 28.08 22.57 23.62
CA ILE A 469 28.95 21.38 23.72
C ILE A 469 29.35 20.89 22.33
N VAL A 470 28.42 20.88 21.37
CA VAL A 470 28.72 20.52 19.97
C VAL A 470 29.73 21.50 19.38
N ALA A 471 29.49 22.81 19.51
CA ALA A 471 30.40 23.84 19.02
C ALA A 471 31.79 23.76 19.69
N MET A 472 31.85 23.50 21.00
CA MET A 472 33.09 23.27 21.75
C MET A 472 33.88 22.08 21.19
N LYS A 473 33.22 20.93 20.96
CA LYS A 473 33.86 19.71 20.43
C LYS A 473 34.38 19.94 19.01
N ALA A 474 33.62 20.67 18.19
CA ALA A 474 33.98 21.02 16.83
C ALA A 474 34.99 22.18 16.73
N LYS A 475 35.25 22.89 17.84
CA LYS A 475 36.05 24.12 17.90
C LYS A 475 35.55 25.21 16.94
N THR A 476 34.23 25.30 16.81
CA THR A 476 33.57 26.27 15.93
C THR A 476 33.16 27.53 16.68
N ARG A 477 33.15 28.65 15.97
CA ARG A 477 32.69 29.95 16.49
C ARG A 477 31.16 30.02 16.40
N VAL A 478 30.55 30.58 17.42
CA VAL A 478 29.09 30.82 17.49
C VAL A 478 28.81 32.26 17.88
N GLN A 479 27.75 32.83 17.33
CA GLN A 479 27.25 34.12 17.74
C GLN A 479 26.23 33.89 18.84
N ILE A 480 26.49 34.40 20.04
CA ILE A 480 25.55 34.37 21.14
C ILE A 480 25.01 35.78 21.39
N THR A 481 23.72 35.85 21.70
CA THR A 481 23.07 37.06 22.18
C THR A 481 22.84 36.89 23.68
N VAL A 482 23.34 37.83 24.47
CA VAL A 482 23.39 37.74 25.93
C VAL A 482 22.67 38.94 26.54
N GLN A 483 21.73 38.67 27.44
CA GLN A 483 21.07 39.70 28.23
C GLN A 483 21.99 40.18 29.37
N MET A 484 22.50 41.41 29.26
CA MET A 484 23.28 42.07 30.29
C MET A 484 22.42 43.09 31.06
N PRO A 485 22.83 43.53 32.27
CA PRO A 485 22.12 44.58 33.01
C PRO A 485 21.97 45.90 32.23
N ALA A 486 22.90 46.20 31.32
CA ALA A 486 22.91 47.40 30.49
C ALA A 486 22.14 47.27 29.16
N GLY A 487 21.58 46.08 28.86
CA GLY A 487 20.91 45.77 27.60
C GLY A 487 21.41 44.47 26.98
N GLU A 488 20.83 44.12 25.83
CA GLU A 488 21.20 42.94 25.08
C GLU A 488 22.54 43.16 24.34
N THR A 489 23.44 42.19 24.38
CA THR A 489 24.77 42.25 23.75
C THR A 489 25.00 41.04 22.87
N VAL A 490 25.39 41.27 21.61
CA VAL A 490 25.75 40.22 20.66
C VAL A 490 27.28 40.05 20.66
N MET A 491 27.76 38.81 20.72
CA MET A 491 29.20 38.49 20.68
C MET A 491 29.46 37.21 19.90
N ILE A 492 30.59 37.16 19.20
CA ILE A 492 31.08 35.94 18.53
C ILE A 492 32.11 35.29 19.45
N VAL A 493 31.86 34.03 19.80
CA VAL A 493 32.65 33.31 20.78
C VAL A 493 33.03 31.91 20.31
N GLU A 494 34.20 31.43 20.71
CA GLU A 494 34.62 30.03 20.56
C GLU A 494 34.50 29.33 21.93
N PRO A 495 33.54 28.41 22.12
CA PRO A 495 33.34 27.73 23.41
C PRO A 495 34.56 26.89 23.81
N ARG A 496 35.04 27.08 25.04
CA ARG A 496 36.16 26.32 25.64
C ARG A 496 35.70 25.30 26.67
N SER A 497 34.63 25.61 27.41
CA SER A 497 34.05 24.72 28.41
C SER A 497 32.57 25.07 28.64
N VAL A 498 31.74 24.05 28.81
CA VAL A 498 30.34 24.18 29.19
C VAL A 498 30.11 23.28 30.41
N ALA A 499 29.86 23.87 31.57
CA ALA A 499 29.61 23.12 32.80
C ALA A 499 28.88 24.00 33.83
N ASN A 500 28.13 23.37 34.74
CA ASN A 500 27.47 24.05 35.86
C ASN A 500 26.59 25.24 35.43
N GLY A 501 25.89 25.12 34.29
CA GLY A 501 25.01 26.18 33.78
C GLY A 501 25.74 27.41 33.25
N ARG A 502 27.05 27.33 32.95
CA ARG A 502 27.84 28.44 32.40
C ARG A 502 28.67 27.97 31.21
N VAL A 503 28.93 28.87 30.27
CA VAL A 503 29.87 28.68 29.18
C VAL A 503 31.07 29.60 29.37
N ARG A 504 32.27 29.02 29.28
CA ARG A 504 33.53 29.74 29.18
C ARG A 504 33.95 29.70 27.71
N ALA A 505 34.14 30.87 27.11
CA ALA A 505 34.42 30.99 25.68
C ALA A 505 35.37 32.15 25.39
N LEU A 506 36.14 32.04 24.31
CA LEU A 506 37.01 33.10 23.82
C LEU A 506 36.18 34.06 22.95
N ASP A 507 36.05 35.32 23.38
CA ASP A 507 35.44 36.38 22.58
C ASP A 507 36.42 36.82 21.50
N THR A 508 36.08 36.55 20.24
CA THR A 508 37.00 36.77 19.11
C THR A 508 37.15 38.23 18.74
N ALA A 509 36.25 39.12 19.17
CA ALA A 509 36.31 40.54 18.83
C ALA A 509 37.32 41.30 19.70
N VAL A 510 37.44 40.91 20.97
CA VAL A 510 38.32 41.56 21.95
C VAL A 510 39.47 40.67 22.44
N ASP A 511 39.60 39.47 21.87
CA ASP A 511 40.60 38.46 22.21
C ASP A 511 40.71 38.20 23.72
N ALA A 512 39.54 38.06 24.37
CA ALA A 512 39.43 37.92 25.81
C ALA A 512 38.51 36.75 26.17
N GLU A 513 38.90 36.02 27.21
CA GLU A 513 38.09 34.91 27.69
C GLU A 513 36.96 35.41 28.59
N ARG A 514 35.74 34.99 28.28
CA ARG A 514 34.53 35.38 29.01
C ARG A 514 33.83 34.15 29.58
N THR A 515 33.17 34.33 30.72
CA THR A 515 32.29 33.31 31.30
C THR A 515 30.87 33.86 31.39
N VAL A 516 29.94 33.25 30.64
CA VAL A 516 28.55 33.68 30.52
C VAL A 516 27.63 32.61 31.12
N PRO A 517 26.66 32.95 31.97
CA PRO A 517 25.65 32.00 32.41
C PRO A 517 24.71 31.64 31.25
N LEU A 518 24.40 30.35 31.09
CA LEU A 518 23.52 29.86 30.01
C LEU A 518 22.14 30.50 30.05
N SER A 519 21.63 30.80 31.26
CA SER A 519 20.35 31.47 31.47
C SER A 519 20.31 32.91 30.97
N ALA A 520 21.46 33.54 30.69
CA ALA A 520 21.51 34.88 30.10
C ALA A 520 21.61 34.85 28.57
N ILE A 521 21.78 33.68 27.94
CA ILE A 521 21.86 33.57 26.49
C ILE A 521 20.42 33.51 25.94
N THR A 522 20.03 34.53 25.19
CA THR A 522 18.69 34.66 24.58
C THR A 522 18.64 34.08 23.18
N ASN A 523 19.78 34.06 22.48
CA ASN A 523 19.86 33.53 21.12
C ASN A 523 21.26 32.94 20.85
N LEU A 524 21.33 31.90 20.01
CA LEU A 524 22.56 31.24 19.57
C LEU A 524 22.46 30.93 18.09
N ASN A 525 23.37 31.49 17.31
CA ASN A 525 23.47 31.28 15.87
C ASN A 525 24.86 30.74 15.52
N SER A 526 24.93 29.91 14.48
CA SER A 526 26.22 29.59 13.84
C SER A 526 26.79 30.86 13.19
N VAL A 527 28.10 31.03 13.25
CA VAL A 527 28.80 31.99 12.40
C VAL A 527 29.18 31.23 11.14
N GLU A 528 28.56 31.56 10.01
CA GLU A 528 28.99 31.02 8.71
C GLU A 528 30.46 31.38 8.50
N GLY A 529 31.27 30.37 8.16
CA GLY A 529 32.72 30.48 7.99
C GLY A 529 33.11 30.96 6.60
#